data_AF-A0A6S7C5N1-F1
#
_entry.id   AF-A0A6S7C5N1-F1
#
_cell.length_a   1.000
_cell.length_b   1.000
_cell.length_c   1.000
_cell.angle_alpha   90.00
_cell.angle_beta   90.00
_cell.angle_gamma   90.00
#
_symmetry.space_group_name_H-M   'P 1'
#
loop_
_entity.id
_entity.type
_entity.pdbx_description
1 polymer ?
#
loop_
_entity_poly.entity_id
_entity_poly.type
_entity_poly.pdbx_seq_one_letter_code
_entity_poly.pdbx_strand_id
1 'polypeptide(L)'
;MMRPLLLAASLAVAGSATAAPSFNCAKAATPVEKAICANPALADQDAAIARQYKDVRDKLDAEAAKSLTADQRYFLGMRDRVYEQPFTHSTPAKEMATFMRARLALLKAINPHPAAGFVGKWRNIEGEIEITRGANGELAVAVNSWMPYYGNWICDLSGNAVVDGDSLKVTYQDGPPWVVTLTRRGAVLVARQTAPAGTPDDGSGPPFCGRNGGVAGDWFAAR
;
A
#
# COMPACT_ATOMS: atom_id res chain seq x y z
N MET A 1 33.88 14.97 -66.18
CA MET A 1 33.88 15.95 -65.07
C MET A 1 32.80 15.54 -64.08
N MET A 2 33.21 15.02 -62.92
CA MET A 2 32.37 14.32 -61.95
C MET A 2 31.82 15.32 -60.93
N ARG A 3 30.50 15.43 -60.79
CA ARG A 3 29.82 16.40 -59.93
C ARG A 3 29.41 15.69 -58.63
N PRO A 4 30.03 15.98 -57.48
CA PRO A 4 29.76 15.24 -56.25
C PRO A 4 28.37 15.58 -55.71
N LEU A 5 27.54 14.55 -55.47
CA LEU A 5 26.31 14.65 -54.71
C LEU A 5 26.67 14.87 -53.23
N LEU A 6 26.31 16.02 -52.67
CA LEU A 6 26.36 16.28 -51.24
C LEU A 6 25.10 15.68 -50.60
N LEU A 7 25.26 14.54 -49.92
CA LEU A 7 24.22 13.93 -49.09
C LEU A 7 24.17 14.69 -47.75
N ALA A 8 23.17 15.54 -47.57
CA ALA A 8 22.90 16.18 -46.29
C ALA A 8 22.27 15.14 -45.35
N ALA A 9 23.05 14.59 -44.43
CA ALA A 9 22.55 13.73 -43.36
C ALA A 9 21.83 14.60 -42.31
N SER A 10 20.51 14.58 -42.30
CA SER A 10 19.69 15.19 -41.25
C SER A 10 19.81 14.34 -39.98
N LEU A 11 20.56 14.82 -38.98
CA LEU A 11 20.50 14.26 -37.63
C LEU A 11 19.14 14.62 -37.02
N ALA A 12 18.21 13.68 -37.03
CA ALA A 12 17.02 13.75 -36.19
C ALA A 12 17.49 13.59 -34.73
N VAL A 13 17.51 14.69 -33.98
CA VAL A 13 17.65 14.65 -32.52
C VAL A 13 16.36 14.02 -32.00
N ALA A 14 16.40 12.72 -31.70
CA ALA A 14 15.35 12.07 -30.95
C ALA A 14 15.33 12.75 -29.57
N GLY A 15 14.38 13.67 -29.37
CA GLY A 15 14.14 14.26 -28.07
C GLY A 15 13.80 13.14 -27.10
N SER A 16 14.70 12.85 -26.16
CA SER A 16 14.39 12.02 -25.00
C SER A 16 13.10 12.56 -24.40
N ALA A 17 12.00 11.80 -24.48
CA ALA A 17 10.76 12.19 -23.84
C ALA A 17 11.11 12.43 -22.36
N THR A 18 11.08 13.69 -21.94
CA THR A 18 11.36 14.07 -20.57
C THR A 18 10.37 13.31 -19.70
N ALA A 19 10.87 12.48 -18.79
CA ALA A 19 10.06 11.78 -17.80
C ALA A 19 9.07 12.76 -17.18
N ALA A 20 7.79 12.58 -17.45
CA ALA A 20 6.73 13.45 -16.97
C ALA A 20 5.95 12.71 -15.88
N PRO A 21 5.75 13.32 -14.70
CA PRO A 21 4.92 12.71 -13.67
C PRO A 21 3.45 12.66 -14.10
N SER A 22 2.60 12.07 -13.29
CA SER A 22 1.17 11.93 -13.56
C SER A 22 0.38 13.25 -13.52
N PHE A 23 1.07 14.38 -13.29
CA PHE A 23 0.51 15.73 -13.20
C PHE A 23 1.36 16.75 -13.99
N ASN A 24 0.80 17.93 -14.22
CA ASN A 24 1.51 18.99 -14.95
C ASN A 24 2.50 19.72 -14.03
N CYS A 25 3.80 19.58 -14.28
CA CYS A 25 4.85 20.26 -13.52
C CYS A 25 4.78 21.79 -13.50
N ALA A 26 4.19 22.43 -14.51
CA ALA A 26 3.96 23.87 -14.50
C ALA A 26 2.93 24.31 -13.44
N LYS A 27 2.15 23.37 -12.90
CA LYS A 27 1.15 23.59 -11.83
C LYS A 27 1.62 23.08 -10.46
N ALA A 28 2.85 22.60 -10.34
CA ALA A 28 3.39 22.07 -9.09
C ALA A 28 3.42 23.17 -8.01
N ALA A 29 2.69 22.93 -6.91
CA ALA A 29 2.55 23.86 -5.79
C ALA A 29 3.28 23.36 -4.54
N THR A 30 3.22 22.05 -4.26
CA THR A 30 3.77 21.48 -3.02
C THR A 30 5.28 21.22 -3.12
N PRO A 31 6.02 21.15 -1.99
CA PRO A 31 7.43 20.75 -2.00
C PRO A 31 7.65 19.39 -2.68
N VAL A 32 6.74 18.44 -2.45
CA VAL A 32 6.79 17.10 -3.03
C VAL A 32 6.59 17.14 -4.55
N GLU A 33 5.59 17.89 -5.04
CA GLU A 33 5.35 18.02 -6.49
C GLU A 33 6.57 18.64 -7.19
N LYS A 34 7.16 19.68 -6.59
CA LYS A 34 8.39 20.30 -7.10
C LYS A 34 9.56 19.31 -7.11
N ALA A 35 9.69 18.50 -6.07
CA ALA A 35 10.73 17.48 -5.97
C ALA A 35 10.58 16.38 -7.02
N ILE A 36 9.34 15.93 -7.27
CA ILE A 36 9.03 14.96 -8.33
C ILE A 36 9.36 15.57 -9.70
N CYS A 37 8.98 16.83 -9.95
CA CYS A 37 9.24 17.50 -11.21
C CYS A 37 10.73 17.79 -11.47
N ALA A 38 11.52 18.02 -10.43
CA ALA A 38 12.96 18.26 -10.53
C ALA A 38 13.79 16.97 -10.67
N ASN A 39 13.17 15.78 -10.54
CA ASN A 39 13.88 14.51 -10.53
C ASN A 39 13.22 13.50 -11.50
N PRO A 40 13.84 13.22 -12.67
CA PRO A 40 13.29 12.32 -13.67
C PRO A 40 12.92 10.92 -13.12
N ALA A 41 13.72 10.36 -12.21
CA ALA A 41 13.45 9.05 -11.64
C ALA A 41 12.21 9.05 -10.73
N LEU A 42 11.99 10.13 -9.97
CA LEU A 42 10.76 10.31 -9.18
C LEU A 42 9.55 10.55 -10.08
N ALA A 43 9.71 11.32 -11.16
CA ALA A 43 8.66 11.55 -12.14
C ALA A 43 8.19 10.24 -12.81
N ASP A 44 9.13 9.41 -13.26
CA ASP A 44 8.83 8.09 -13.85
C ASP A 44 8.09 7.18 -12.87
N GLN A 45 8.51 7.23 -11.60
CA GLN A 45 7.90 6.42 -10.56
C GLN A 45 6.48 6.87 -10.21
N ASP A 46 6.25 8.18 -10.11
CA ASP A 46 4.92 8.76 -9.92
C ASP A 46 4.00 8.35 -11.09
N ALA A 47 4.47 8.50 -12.32
CA ALA A 47 3.73 8.09 -13.51
C ALA A 47 3.45 6.58 -13.54
N ALA A 48 4.40 5.74 -13.11
CA ALA A 48 4.21 4.30 -13.02
C ALA A 48 3.18 3.90 -11.96
N ILE A 49 3.18 4.56 -10.79
CA ILE A 49 2.17 4.36 -9.75
C ILE A 49 0.79 4.74 -10.29
N ALA A 50 0.65 5.89 -10.94
CA ALA A 50 -0.63 6.36 -11.48
C ALA A 50 -1.20 5.40 -12.54
N ARG A 51 -0.35 4.93 -13.47
CA ARG A 51 -0.74 3.91 -14.47
C ARG A 51 -1.20 2.62 -13.79
N GLN A 52 -0.39 2.06 -12.90
CA GLN A 52 -0.73 0.81 -12.22
C GLN A 52 -1.99 0.93 -11.35
N TYR A 53 -2.15 2.06 -10.63
CA TYR A 53 -3.34 2.34 -9.84
C TYR A 53 -4.60 2.33 -10.70
N LYS A 54 -4.56 2.98 -11.86
CA LYS A 54 -5.67 2.94 -12.82
C LYS A 54 -5.92 1.51 -13.30
N ASP A 55 -4.89 0.82 -13.76
CA ASP A 55 -5.00 -0.53 -14.32
C ASP A 55 -5.60 -1.55 -13.35
N VAL A 56 -5.27 -1.46 -12.06
CA VAL A 56 -5.83 -2.35 -11.05
C VAL A 56 -7.22 -1.91 -10.62
N ARG A 57 -7.46 -0.60 -10.42
CA ARG A 57 -8.77 -0.08 -10.02
C ARG A 57 -9.85 -0.42 -11.05
N ASP A 58 -9.52 -0.34 -12.34
CA ASP A 58 -10.47 -0.62 -13.43
C ASP A 58 -10.83 -2.12 -13.52
N LYS A 59 -10.12 -3.01 -12.80
CA LYS A 59 -10.40 -4.46 -12.70
C LYS A 59 -11.10 -4.85 -11.40
N LEU A 60 -11.16 -3.97 -10.41
CA LEU A 60 -11.82 -4.22 -9.14
C LEU A 60 -13.33 -4.02 -9.27
N ASP A 61 -14.09 -4.71 -8.42
CA ASP A 61 -15.50 -4.35 -8.21
C ASP A 61 -15.63 -2.95 -7.58
N ALA A 62 -16.86 -2.42 -7.56
CA ALA A 62 -17.09 -1.03 -7.13
C ALA A 62 -16.72 -0.78 -5.66
N GLU A 63 -16.89 -1.77 -4.77
CA GLU A 63 -16.56 -1.63 -3.35
C GLU A 63 -15.04 -1.64 -3.17
N ALA A 64 -14.34 -2.60 -3.77
CA ALA A 64 -12.89 -2.69 -3.72
C ALA A 64 -12.20 -1.50 -4.41
N ALA A 65 -12.77 -0.98 -5.50
CA ALA A 65 -12.28 0.24 -6.15
C ALA A 65 -12.43 1.48 -5.24
N LYS A 66 -13.49 1.56 -4.43
CA LYS A 66 -13.68 2.61 -3.42
C LYS A 66 -12.62 2.51 -2.31
N SER A 67 -12.38 1.30 -1.80
CA SER A 67 -11.31 1.04 -0.82
C SER A 67 -9.94 1.44 -1.37
N LEU A 68 -9.63 1.04 -2.61
CA LEU A 68 -8.35 1.40 -3.25
C LEU A 68 -8.19 2.92 -3.44
N THR A 69 -9.30 3.63 -3.71
CA THR A 69 -9.27 5.09 -3.82
C THR A 69 -8.96 5.75 -2.46
N ALA A 70 -9.51 5.22 -1.37
CA ALA A 70 -9.20 5.70 -0.01
C ALA A 70 -7.75 5.42 0.37
N ASP A 71 -7.28 4.21 0.12
CA ASP A 71 -5.90 3.79 0.33
C ASP A 71 -4.90 4.60 -0.54
N GLN A 72 -5.25 4.96 -1.78
CA GLN A 72 -4.42 5.86 -2.60
C GLN A 72 -4.30 7.27 -1.99
N ARG A 73 -5.37 7.83 -1.42
CA ARG A 73 -5.31 9.12 -0.72
C ARG A 73 -4.43 9.03 0.53
N TYR A 74 -4.55 7.94 1.28
CA TYR A 74 -3.71 7.67 2.44
C TYR A 74 -2.22 7.61 2.06
N PHE A 75 -1.89 6.86 1.01
CA PHE A 75 -0.54 6.79 0.46
C PHE A 75 0.02 8.17 0.07
N LEU A 76 -0.77 9.02 -0.60
CA LEU A 76 -0.32 10.35 -1.00
C LEU A 76 -0.01 11.23 0.23
N GLY A 77 -0.87 11.21 1.26
CA GLY A 77 -0.59 11.93 2.51
C GLY A 77 0.66 11.40 3.22
N MET A 78 0.91 10.09 3.18
CA MET A 78 2.13 9.49 3.74
C MET A 78 3.38 9.84 2.94
N ARG A 79 3.32 9.81 1.61
CA ARG A 79 4.41 10.23 0.72
C ARG A 79 4.84 11.67 1.03
N ASP A 80 3.86 12.55 1.22
CA ASP A 80 4.14 13.95 1.48
C ASP A 80 4.80 14.15 2.85
N ARG A 81 4.34 13.44 3.89
CA ARG A 81 5.01 13.43 5.20
C ARG A 81 6.43 12.88 5.12
N VAL A 82 6.64 11.78 4.40
CA VAL A 82 7.98 11.17 4.17
C VAL A 82 8.97 12.17 3.61
N TYR A 83 8.52 13.04 2.71
CA TYR A 83 9.37 14.07 2.15
C TYR A 83 9.61 15.24 3.12
N GLU A 84 8.60 15.65 3.88
CA GLU A 84 8.70 16.80 4.79
C GLU A 84 9.55 16.52 6.04
N GLN A 85 9.61 15.27 6.51
CA GLN A 85 10.24 14.93 7.79
C GLN A 85 11.10 13.65 7.76
N PRO A 86 12.04 13.48 6.80
CA PRO A 86 12.71 12.19 6.55
C PRO A 86 13.24 11.54 7.84
N PHE A 87 13.02 10.23 7.98
CA PHE A 87 13.29 9.48 9.21
C PHE A 87 14.79 9.30 9.47
N THR A 88 15.53 8.98 8.41
CA THR A 88 16.99 8.89 8.49
C THR A 88 17.58 10.25 8.08
N HIS A 89 18.81 10.55 8.49
CA HIS A 89 19.56 11.70 7.95
C HIS A 89 19.88 11.59 6.44
N SER A 90 19.15 10.77 5.68
CA SER A 90 19.23 10.68 4.22
C SER A 90 18.45 11.82 3.55
N THR A 91 18.55 11.92 2.23
CA THR A 91 17.82 12.98 1.51
C THR A 91 16.33 12.62 1.40
N PRO A 92 15.41 13.58 1.62
CA PRO A 92 13.96 13.39 1.46
C PRO A 92 13.55 12.64 0.19
N ALA A 93 14.19 12.96 -0.94
CA ALA A 93 13.93 12.33 -2.23
C ALA A 93 14.24 10.82 -2.25
N LYS A 94 15.27 10.37 -1.52
CA LYS A 94 15.66 8.95 -1.47
C LYS A 94 14.67 8.12 -0.65
N GLU A 95 14.23 8.65 0.49
CA GLU A 95 13.21 7.98 1.32
C GLU A 95 11.87 7.92 0.59
N MET A 96 11.44 9.05 0.01
CA MET A 96 10.23 9.11 -0.79
C MET A 96 10.29 8.12 -1.97
N ALA A 97 11.43 8.01 -2.68
CA ALA A 97 11.60 7.02 -3.74
C ALA A 97 11.41 5.58 -3.24
N THR A 98 11.94 5.25 -2.06
CA THR A 98 11.76 3.92 -1.43
C THR A 98 10.30 3.67 -1.11
N PHE A 99 9.64 4.62 -0.48
CA PHE A 99 8.22 4.54 -0.13
C PHE A 99 7.32 4.37 -1.38
N MET A 100 7.59 5.16 -2.43
CA MET A 100 6.91 5.03 -3.71
C MET A 100 7.17 3.65 -4.37
N ARG A 101 8.33 2.99 -4.12
CA ARG A 101 8.65 1.69 -4.76
C ARG A 101 7.83 0.60 -4.09
N ALA A 102 7.71 0.66 -2.76
CA ALA A 102 6.83 -0.20 -1.99
C ALA A 102 5.38 -0.07 -2.47
N ARG A 103 4.90 1.16 -2.72
CA ARG A 103 3.56 1.39 -3.28
C ARG A 103 3.36 0.73 -4.64
N LEU A 104 4.30 0.94 -5.57
CA LEU A 104 4.21 0.33 -6.89
C LEU A 104 4.21 -1.21 -6.81
N ALA A 105 5.04 -1.78 -5.94
CA ALA A 105 5.08 -3.22 -5.70
C ALA A 105 3.75 -3.75 -5.15
N LEU A 106 3.16 -3.06 -4.17
CA LEU A 106 1.84 -3.39 -3.64
C LEU A 106 0.77 -3.37 -4.76
N LEU A 107 0.66 -2.28 -5.52
CA LEU A 107 -0.33 -2.16 -6.59
C LEU A 107 -0.18 -3.24 -7.68
N LYS A 108 1.03 -3.74 -7.90
CA LYS A 108 1.30 -4.87 -8.82
C LYS A 108 0.95 -6.22 -8.21
N ALA A 109 0.99 -6.35 -6.89
CA ALA A 109 0.67 -7.57 -6.16
C ALA A 109 -0.84 -7.75 -5.96
N ILE A 110 -1.63 -6.67 -5.97
CA ILE A 110 -3.09 -6.76 -5.84
C ILE A 110 -3.65 -7.73 -6.88
N ASN A 111 -4.40 -8.72 -6.40
CA ASN A 111 -5.18 -9.65 -7.19
C ASN A 111 -6.64 -9.16 -7.23
N PRO A 112 -7.12 -8.62 -8.36
CA PRO A 112 -8.47 -8.10 -8.47
C PRO A 112 -9.56 -9.20 -8.51
N HIS A 113 -9.17 -10.45 -8.77
CA HIS A 113 -10.08 -11.59 -8.87
C HIS A 113 -9.55 -12.79 -8.07
N PRO A 114 -9.46 -12.67 -6.73
CA PRO A 114 -8.96 -13.75 -5.90
C PRO A 114 -9.94 -14.92 -5.83
N ALA A 115 -9.40 -16.13 -5.62
CA ALA A 115 -10.21 -17.32 -5.37
C ALA A 115 -11.15 -17.11 -4.17
N ALA A 116 -12.27 -17.83 -4.12
CA ALA A 116 -13.22 -17.77 -3.01
C ALA A 116 -12.60 -18.19 -1.67
N GLY A 117 -13.22 -17.82 -0.55
CA GLY A 117 -12.77 -18.18 0.81
C GLY A 117 -11.98 -17.07 1.51
N PHE A 118 -10.98 -17.41 2.32
CA PHE A 118 -10.13 -16.41 2.99
C PHE A 118 -8.64 -16.67 2.80
N VAL A 119 -8.27 -17.90 2.43
CA VAL A 119 -6.89 -18.35 2.34
C VAL A 119 -6.12 -17.52 1.32
N GLY A 120 -4.93 -17.06 1.71
CA GLY A 120 -4.07 -16.22 0.91
C GLY A 120 -3.50 -15.04 1.70
N LYS A 121 -2.78 -14.18 0.98
CA LYS A 121 -2.19 -12.95 1.52
C LYS A 121 -3.09 -11.77 1.20
N TRP A 122 -3.24 -10.87 2.17
CA TRP A 122 -4.04 -9.65 2.08
C TRP A 122 -3.17 -8.50 2.54
N ARG A 123 -2.94 -7.50 1.69
CA ARG A 123 -1.89 -6.51 1.90
C ARG A 123 -2.42 -5.09 1.72
N ASN A 124 -1.83 -4.17 2.46
CA ASN A 124 -1.89 -2.75 2.19
C ASN A 124 -0.47 -2.17 2.32
N ILE A 125 -0.31 -0.84 2.37
CA ILE A 125 1.03 -0.24 2.48
C ILE A 125 1.65 -0.45 3.87
N GLU A 126 0.85 -0.81 4.86
CA GLU A 126 1.24 -0.99 6.26
C GLU A 126 1.63 -2.42 6.60
N GLY A 127 1.33 -3.42 5.75
CA GLY A 127 1.81 -4.78 5.98
C GLY A 127 1.05 -5.87 5.23
N GLU A 128 0.89 -7.00 5.92
CA GLU A 128 0.24 -8.21 5.42
C GLU A 128 -0.59 -8.92 6.50
N ILE A 129 -1.74 -9.45 6.08
CA ILE A 129 -2.50 -10.48 6.77
C ILE A 129 -2.41 -11.75 5.92
N GLU A 130 -1.84 -12.81 6.48
CA GLU A 130 -1.77 -14.12 5.85
C GLU A 130 -2.76 -15.07 6.52
N ILE A 131 -3.58 -15.73 5.69
CA ILE A 131 -4.58 -16.70 6.14
C ILE A 131 -4.24 -18.05 5.54
N THR A 132 -4.01 -19.03 6.39
CA THR A 132 -3.64 -20.39 6.00
C THR A 132 -4.71 -21.38 6.44
N ARG A 133 -4.71 -22.57 5.82
CA ARG A 133 -5.60 -23.68 6.18
C ARG A 133 -4.76 -24.84 6.70
N GLY A 134 -5.05 -25.28 7.91
CA GLY A 134 -4.45 -26.45 8.53
C GLY A 134 -4.98 -27.76 7.96
N ALA A 135 -4.38 -28.87 8.39
CA ALA A 135 -4.69 -30.20 7.86
C ALA A 135 -6.14 -30.64 8.13
N ASN A 136 -6.74 -30.16 9.24
CA ASN A 136 -8.12 -30.50 9.60
C ASN A 136 -9.13 -29.45 9.11
N GLY A 137 -8.68 -28.52 8.25
CA GLY A 137 -9.52 -27.49 7.64
C GLY A 137 -9.67 -26.21 8.46
N GLU A 138 -9.11 -26.15 9.67
CA GLU A 138 -9.02 -24.95 10.50
C GLU A 138 -8.29 -23.82 9.78
N LEU A 139 -8.72 -22.58 10.00
CA LEU A 139 -8.06 -21.41 9.45
C LEU A 139 -7.18 -20.77 10.52
N ALA A 140 -5.95 -20.45 10.16
CA ALA A 140 -5.03 -19.67 10.99
C ALA A 140 -4.76 -18.33 10.33
N VAL A 141 -4.63 -17.28 11.14
CA VAL A 141 -4.36 -15.91 10.71
C VAL A 141 -3.05 -15.47 11.33
N ALA A 142 -2.21 -14.85 10.52
CA ALA A 142 -1.04 -14.10 10.95
C ALA A 142 -1.16 -12.67 10.41
N VAL A 143 -1.07 -11.69 11.29
CA VAL A 143 -1.08 -10.26 10.96
C VAL A 143 0.29 -9.70 11.32
N ASN A 144 0.95 -9.12 10.33
CA ASN A 144 2.17 -8.36 10.53
C ASN A 144 2.00 -6.99 9.86
N SER A 145 1.99 -5.93 10.66
CA SER A 145 1.86 -4.57 10.14
C SER A 145 2.69 -3.58 10.93
N TRP A 146 2.97 -2.43 10.34
CA TRP A 146 3.81 -1.41 10.92
C TRP A 146 3.45 -0.04 10.36
N MET A 147 3.79 1.02 11.10
CA MET A 147 3.71 2.37 10.55
C MET A 147 4.66 2.47 9.36
N PRO A 148 4.16 2.70 8.13
CA PRO A 148 4.96 2.48 6.91
C PRO A 148 6.01 3.58 6.66
N TYR A 149 6.14 4.52 7.60
CA TYR A 149 7.08 5.61 7.57
C TYR A 149 8.16 5.51 8.66
N TYR A 150 7.75 5.53 9.94
CA TYR A 150 8.69 5.55 11.06
C TYR A 150 8.83 4.20 11.77
N GLY A 151 7.99 3.21 11.45
CA GLY A 151 7.93 1.96 12.20
C GLY A 151 7.72 2.16 13.70
N ASN A 152 7.19 3.31 14.12
CA ASN A 152 7.04 3.69 15.53
C ASN A 152 6.00 2.82 16.26
N TRP A 153 5.18 2.12 15.49
CA TRP A 153 4.41 0.97 15.95
C TRP A 153 4.57 -0.18 14.96
N ILE A 154 4.56 -1.38 15.53
CA ILE A 154 4.50 -2.66 14.83
C ILE A 154 3.38 -3.44 15.50
N CYS A 155 2.59 -4.15 14.71
CA CYS A 155 1.59 -5.09 15.18
C CYS A 155 1.97 -6.51 14.73
N ASP A 156 1.92 -7.44 15.66
CA ASP A 156 2.12 -8.86 15.43
C ASP A 156 1.05 -9.67 16.18
N LEU A 157 0.13 -10.27 15.41
CA LEU A 157 -0.94 -11.10 15.94
C LEU A 157 -0.95 -12.41 15.16
N SER A 158 -0.95 -13.54 15.86
CA SER A 158 -1.24 -14.83 15.23
C SER A 158 -2.23 -15.63 16.06
N GLY A 159 -3.02 -16.47 15.39
CA GLY A 159 -3.98 -17.33 16.08
C GLY A 159 -4.92 -18.07 15.14
N ASN A 160 -5.60 -19.06 15.70
CA ASN A 160 -6.68 -19.75 15.00
C ASN A 160 -7.89 -18.82 14.86
N ALA A 161 -8.51 -18.83 13.68
CA ALA A 161 -9.70 -18.08 13.38
C ALA A 161 -10.96 -18.92 13.58
N VAL A 162 -11.97 -18.30 14.18
CA VAL A 162 -13.33 -18.81 14.20
C VAL A 162 -14.08 -18.24 13.00
N VAL A 163 -14.69 -19.10 12.19
CA VAL A 163 -15.54 -18.69 11.06
C VAL A 163 -16.90 -18.27 11.59
N ASP A 164 -17.36 -17.09 11.19
CA ASP A 164 -18.69 -16.54 11.49
C ASP A 164 -19.26 -15.91 10.22
N GLY A 165 -20.02 -16.70 9.45
CA GLY A 165 -20.59 -16.27 8.18
C GLY A 165 -19.54 -15.81 7.16
N ASP A 166 -19.55 -14.52 6.83
CA ASP A 166 -18.65 -13.85 5.89
C ASP A 166 -17.38 -13.28 6.56
N SER A 167 -17.16 -13.65 7.82
CA SER A 167 -16.12 -13.09 8.66
C SER A 167 -15.29 -14.18 9.36
N LEU A 168 -14.04 -13.84 9.65
CA LEU A 168 -13.17 -14.58 10.57
C LEU A 168 -12.96 -13.76 11.83
N LYS A 169 -12.94 -14.41 12.99
CA LYS A 169 -12.61 -13.78 14.27
C LYS A 169 -11.36 -14.43 14.86
N VAL A 170 -10.37 -13.59 15.17
CA VAL A 170 -9.15 -13.99 15.87
C VAL A 170 -9.16 -13.30 17.23
N THR A 171 -9.17 -14.09 18.29
CA THR A 171 -9.09 -13.56 19.66
C THR A 171 -7.64 -13.64 20.12
N TYR A 172 -7.10 -12.52 20.55
CA TYR A 172 -5.78 -12.45 21.18
C TYR A 172 -5.78 -13.24 22.50
N GLN A 173 -4.77 -14.10 22.70
CA GLN A 173 -4.72 -15.04 23.83
C GLN A 173 -3.79 -14.58 24.95
N ASP A 174 -2.80 -13.73 24.65
CA ASP A 174 -1.73 -13.36 25.59
C ASP A 174 -2.04 -12.05 26.33
N GLY A 175 -3.26 -11.94 26.88
CA GLY A 175 -3.71 -10.76 27.61
C GLY A 175 -5.23 -10.53 27.54
N PRO A 176 -5.69 -9.28 27.76
CA PRO A 176 -7.11 -8.94 27.61
C PRO A 176 -7.62 -9.34 26.21
N PRO A 177 -8.84 -9.91 26.09
CA PRO A 177 -9.29 -10.60 24.88
C PRO A 177 -9.71 -9.64 23.77
N TRP A 178 -8.74 -8.99 23.15
CA TRP A 178 -8.98 -8.21 21.94
C TRP A 178 -9.36 -9.14 20.79
N VAL A 179 -10.33 -8.70 19.98
CA VAL A 179 -10.81 -9.48 18.84
C VAL A 179 -10.52 -8.72 17.55
N VAL A 180 -9.85 -9.39 16.61
CA VAL A 180 -9.72 -8.94 15.22
C VAL A 180 -10.75 -9.68 14.38
N THR A 181 -11.70 -8.93 13.81
CA THR A 181 -12.70 -9.43 12.87
C THR A 181 -12.26 -9.08 11.45
N LEU A 182 -12.18 -10.08 10.58
CA LEU A 182 -11.79 -9.96 9.19
C LEU A 182 -12.98 -10.32 8.32
N THR A 183 -13.60 -9.33 7.68
CA THR A 183 -14.80 -9.51 6.86
C THR A 183 -14.43 -9.42 5.38
N ARG A 184 -14.78 -10.43 4.58
CA ARG A 184 -14.45 -10.41 3.15
C ARG A 184 -15.49 -9.64 2.33
N ARG A 185 -15.01 -8.74 1.47
CA ARG A 185 -15.78 -7.94 0.50
C ARG A 185 -15.07 -8.02 -0.86
N GLY A 186 -15.41 -9.06 -1.64
CA GLY A 186 -14.79 -9.29 -2.94
C GLY A 186 -13.28 -9.52 -2.84
N ALA A 187 -12.50 -8.59 -3.38
CA ALA A 187 -11.03 -8.57 -3.34
C ALA A 187 -10.44 -7.81 -2.14
N VAL A 188 -11.28 -7.35 -1.21
CA VAL A 188 -10.88 -6.67 0.02
C VAL A 188 -11.22 -7.52 1.24
N LEU A 189 -10.33 -7.52 2.22
CA LEU A 189 -10.54 -8.02 3.57
C LEU A 189 -10.58 -6.81 4.49
N VAL A 190 -11.75 -6.53 5.07
CA VAL A 190 -11.95 -5.42 6.00
C VAL A 190 -11.61 -5.91 7.40
N ALA A 191 -10.53 -5.40 7.97
CA ALA A 191 -10.12 -5.70 9.33
C ALA A 191 -10.71 -4.68 10.30
N ARG A 192 -11.31 -5.17 11.39
CA ARG A 192 -11.72 -4.38 12.54
C ARG A 192 -11.13 -4.99 13.80
N GLN A 193 -10.71 -4.14 14.72
CA GLN A 193 -10.29 -4.56 16.05
C GLN A 193 -11.31 -4.08 17.09
N THR A 194 -11.59 -4.92 18.07
CA THR A 194 -12.52 -4.60 19.16
C THR A 194 -11.83 -4.87 20.48
N ALA A 195 -11.80 -3.84 21.33
CA ALA A 195 -11.26 -3.93 22.67
C ALA A 195 -12.23 -4.67 23.61
N PRO A 196 -11.73 -5.34 24.65
CA PRO A 196 -12.55 -5.81 25.75
C PRO A 196 -13.37 -4.67 26.37
N ALA A 197 -14.58 -4.99 26.86
CA ALA A 197 -15.41 -4.02 27.56
C ALA A 197 -14.66 -3.39 28.74
N GLY A 198 -14.77 -2.06 28.89
CA GLY A 198 -14.07 -1.31 29.95
C GLY A 198 -12.61 -0.97 29.64
N THR A 199 -12.10 -1.26 28.44
CA THR A 199 -10.76 -0.81 28.02
C THR A 199 -10.73 0.72 27.88
N PRO A 200 -9.82 1.43 28.57
CA PRO A 200 -9.66 2.87 28.41
C PRO A 200 -9.18 3.26 27.01
N ASP A 201 -9.68 4.38 26.48
CA ASP A 201 -9.20 4.99 25.24
C ASP A 201 -8.07 5.99 25.52
N ASP A 202 -6.93 5.48 25.97
CA ASP A 202 -5.75 6.28 26.38
C ASP A 202 -4.59 6.24 25.37
N GLY A 203 -4.84 5.66 24.18
CA GLY A 203 -3.83 5.49 23.13
C GLY A 203 -2.86 4.32 23.33
N SER A 204 -3.05 3.49 24.36
CA SER A 204 -2.31 2.24 24.54
C SER A 204 -2.52 1.29 23.36
N GLY A 205 -3.75 1.20 22.84
CA GLY A 205 -4.10 0.37 21.70
C GLY A 205 -4.16 -1.12 22.03
N PRO A 206 -4.30 -2.00 21.02
CA PRO A 206 -4.29 -3.44 21.24
C PRO A 206 -2.92 -3.93 21.73
N PRO A 207 -2.87 -4.94 22.61
CA PRO A 207 -1.63 -5.45 23.21
C PRO A 207 -0.68 -6.11 22.20
N PHE A 208 -1.19 -6.49 21.04
CA PHE A 208 -0.40 -7.01 19.92
C PHE A 208 0.20 -5.90 19.03
N CYS A 209 0.06 -4.62 19.40
CA CYS A 209 0.63 -3.49 18.69
C CYS A 209 1.45 -2.58 19.61
N GLY A 210 2.44 -1.90 19.04
CA GLY A 210 3.07 -0.73 19.67
C GLY A 210 2.07 0.43 19.85
N ARG A 211 2.44 1.42 20.67
CA ARG A 211 1.60 2.59 20.99
C ARG A 211 1.03 3.26 19.73
N ASN A 212 -0.27 3.57 19.75
CA ASN A 212 -1.05 4.12 18.63
C ASN A 212 -1.13 3.22 17.37
N GLY A 213 -0.66 1.98 17.45
CA GLY A 213 -0.77 1.01 16.36
C GLY A 213 -2.15 0.33 16.31
N GLY A 214 -2.45 -0.24 15.16
CA GLY A 214 -3.66 -1.00 14.95
C GLY A 214 -3.61 -1.74 13.62
N VAL A 215 -4.51 -2.70 13.47
CA VAL A 215 -4.65 -3.52 12.26
C VAL A 215 -5.94 -3.21 11.49
N ALA A 216 -6.73 -2.26 11.99
CA ALA A 216 -7.99 -1.88 11.38
C ALA A 216 -7.75 -1.19 10.03
N GLY A 217 -8.48 -1.62 9.00
CA GLY A 217 -8.32 -1.07 7.64
C GLY A 217 -8.74 -2.05 6.57
N ASP A 218 -8.59 -1.61 5.32
CA ASP A 218 -8.88 -2.42 4.14
C ASP A 218 -7.58 -3.06 3.62
N TRP A 219 -7.61 -4.37 3.44
CA TRP A 219 -6.48 -5.18 2.99
C TRP A 219 -6.83 -5.83 1.66
N PHE A 220 -6.01 -5.63 0.63
CA PHE A 220 -6.29 -6.13 -0.73
C PHE A 220 -5.71 -7.52 -0.90
N ALA A 221 -6.48 -8.44 -1.48
CA ALA A 221 -5.96 -9.74 -1.85
C ALA A 221 -4.68 -9.58 -2.69
N ALA A 222 -3.64 -10.33 -2.38
CA ALA A 222 -2.34 -10.24 -3.02
C ALA A 222 -1.89 -11.60 -3.57
N ARG A 223 -1.20 -11.56 -4.70
CA ARG A 223 -0.53 -12.71 -5.34
C ARG A 223 0.94 -12.76 -5.02
#